data_AF-A0A7M2AIC6-F1
#
_entry.id   AF-A0A7M2AIC6-F1
#
_cell.length_a   1.000
_cell.length_b   1.000
_cell.length_c   1.000
_cell.angle_alpha   90.00
_cell.angle_beta   90.00
_cell.angle_gamma   90.00
#
_symmetry.space_group_name_H-M   'P 1'
#
loop_
_entity.id
_entity.type
_entity.pdbx_description
1 polymer ?
#
loop_
_entity_poly.entity_id
_entity_poly.type
_entity_poly.pdbx_seq_one_letter_code
_entity_poly.pdbx_strand_id
1 'polypeptide(L)'
;MGETTFVLAPDSFKESMTAKEVCLAMEKGLRKIYPSASYIHVPMADGGEGTVQSLVDASGGAIHQREVSGPLGQTVTAQYGILGDGLTAAIEMASASGIHLVTKETRNPLHTTTYGTGELIRACLDQGIRKIIIGIGGSATNDGGTGMAEALGATFLDAQGQPLARGGGALDQLAHIDVSGLDERLQDVEFIVACDVTNPLCGEHGASRVFGPQKGATPEMVQLLDANLSHFADVVKQQLNKDIRDVPGAGAAGGLGAGLLIFTQAVLRKGIEIVIEYTSLREKLVHADVEQLLREGPENVERTTENIARVLKLGLIS
;
A
#
# COMPACT_ATOMS: atom_id res chain seq x y z
N MET A 1 -24.43 -31.99 19.18
CA MET A 1 -23.08 -31.51 19.52
C MET A 1 -22.72 -30.49 18.44
N GLY A 2 -22.51 -29.22 18.81
CA GLY A 2 -22.15 -28.21 17.83
C GLY A 2 -20.77 -28.49 17.24
N GLU A 3 -20.64 -28.35 15.94
CA GLU A 3 -19.39 -28.52 15.21
C GLU A 3 -18.39 -27.43 15.68
N THR A 4 -17.21 -27.83 16.16
CA THR A 4 -16.19 -26.86 16.59
C THR A 4 -15.75 -26.04 15.37
N THR A 5 -15.74 -24.72 15.47
CA THR A 5 -15.32 -23.83 14.37
C THR A 5 -13.98 -23.16 14.70
N PHE A 6 -13.04 -23.21 13.75
CA PHE A 6 -11.77 -22.50 13.82
C PHE A 6 -11.74 -21.37 12.78
N VAL A 7 -11.42 -20.16 13.23
CA VAL A 7 -11.07 -19.06 12.33
C VAL A 7 -9.55 -18.97 12.25
N LEU A 8 -9.02 -19.14 11.03
CA LEU A 8 -7.60 -19.10 10.71
C LEU A 8 -7.31 -17.78 10.02
N ALA A 9 -6.74 -16.85 10.77
CA ALA A 9 -6.44 -15.50 10.28
C ALA A 9 -4.93 -15.19 10.36
N PRO A 10 -4.08 -15.87 9.57
CA PRO A 10 -2.66 -15.59 9.46
C PRO A 10 -2.34 -14.49 8.45
N ASP A 11 -1.23 -13.79 8.69
CA ASP A 11 -0.49 -13.05 7.68
C ASP A 11 0.46 -13.98 6.90
N SER A 12 1.03 -13.45 5.83
CA SER A 12 2.07 -14.10 5.04
C SER A 12 3.37 -14.28 5.83
N PHE A 13 4.12 -15.33 5.47
CA PHE A 13 5.52 -15.44 5.84
C PHE A 13 6.34 -14.81 4.73
N LYS A 14 6.86 -13.60 4.98
CA LYS A 14 7.66 -12.83 4.02
C LYS A 14 8.71 -13.71 3.33
N GLU A 15 8.75 -13.62 2.01
CA GLU A 15 9.66 -14.39 1.13
C GLU A 15 9.51 -15.94 1.21
N SER A 16 8.40 -16.45 1.77
CA SER A 16 8.21 -17.89 2.00
C SER A 16 6.82 -18.39 1.62
N MET A 17 5.76 -17.93 2.29
CA MET A 17 4.38 -18.42 2.10
C MET A 17 3.39 -17.27 2.09
N THR A 18 2.43 -17.31 1.18
CA THR A 18 1.26 -16.41 1.19
C THR A 18 0.38 -16.67 2.42
N ALA A 19 -0.38 -15.67 2.86
CA ALA A 19 -1.33 -15.83 3.97
C ALA A 19 -2.33 -16.98 3.74
N LYS A 20 -2.72 -17.22 2.48
CA LYS A 20 -3.57 -18.35 2.09
C LYS A 20 -2.89 -19.70 2.27
N GLU A 21 -1.63 -19.83 1.87
CA GLU A 21 -0.87 -21.06 2.09
C GLU A 21 -0.68 -21.34 3.58
N VAL A 22 -0.48 -20.30 4.39
CA VAL A 22 -0.41 -20.43 5.84
C VAL A 22 -1.76 -20.91 6.40
N CYS A 23 -2.90 -20.38 5.95
CA CYS A 23 -4.23 -20.88 6.33
C CYS A 23 -4.36 -22.39 6.06
N LEU A 24 -4.02 -22.82 4.85
CA LEU A 24 -4.13 -24.22 4.42
C LEU A 24 -3.20 -25.14 5.24
N ALA A 25 -1.99 -24.67 5.56
CA ALA A 25 -1.06 -25.42 6.39
C ALA A 25 -1.57 -25.58 7.84
N MET A 26 -2.12 -24.51 8.42
CA MET A 26 -2.74 -24.52 9.75
C MET A 26 -3.94 -25.47 9.81
N GLU A 27 -4.84 -25.39 8.83
CA GLU A 27 -5.99 -26.29 8.70
C GLU A 27 -5.54 -27.75 8.62
N LYS A 28 -4.58 -28.06 7.74
CA LYS A 28 -4.01 -29.41 7.58
C LYS A 28 -3.45 -29.96 8.90
N GLY A 29 -2.84 -29.10 9.72
CA GLY A 29 -2.37 -29.45 11.06
C GLY A 29 -3.53 -29.76 12.01
N LEU A 30 -4.49 -28.85 12.10
CA LEU A 30 -5.65 -28.96 13.00
C LEU A 30 -6.56 -30.14 12.67
N ARG A 31 -6.76 -30.45 11.38
CA ARG A 31 -7.59 -31.57 10.92
C ARG A 31 -7.10 -32.93 11.41
N LYS A 32 -5.81 -33.05 11.78
CA LYS A 32 -5.28 -34.28 12.39
C LYS A 32 -5.86 -34.56 13.78
N ILE A 33 -6.28 -33.51 14.49
CA ILE A 33 -6.81 -33.58 15.86
C ILE A 33 -8.33 -33.37 15.87
N TYR A 34 -8.83 -32.48 15.00
CA TYR A 34 -10.25 -32.08 14.92
C TYR A 34 -10.82 -32.30 13.50
N PRO A 35 -10.92 -33.54 13.01
CA PRO A 35 -11.29 -33.81 11.61
C PRO A 35 -12.69 -33.31 11.22
N SER A 36 -13.62 -33.32 12.18
CA SER A 36 -15.01 -32.88 12.01
C SER A 36 -15.26 -31.45 12.47
N ALA A 37 -14.22 -30.61 12.53
CA ALA A 37 -14.38 -29.19 12.78
C ALA A 37 -14.62 -28.42 11.47
N SER A 38 -15.28 -27.28 11.58
CA SER A 38 -15.41 -26.31 10.49
C SER A 38 -14.21 -25.34 10.53
N TYR A 39 -13.70 -24.96 9.37
CA TYR A 39 -12.54 -24.09 9.24
C TYR A 39 -12.89 -22.90 8.34
N ILE A 40 -12.68 -21.69 8.86
CA ILE A 40 -12.91 -20.44 8.15
C ILE A 40 -11.54 -19.80 7.90
N HIS A 41 -11.16 -19.68 6.64
CA HIS A 41 -9.92 -19.01 6.25
C HIS A 41 -10.15 -17.52 6.11
N VAL A 42 -9.29 -16.74 6.74
CA VAL A 42 -9.29 -15.29 6.63
C VAL A 42 -7.84 -14.84 6.43
N PRO A 43 -7.27 -15.02 5.22
CA PRO A 43 -5.92 -14.53 4.92
C PRO A 43 -5.84 -13.03 5.25
N MET A 44 -4.93 -12.68 6.15
CA MET A 44 -4.71 -11.29 6.58
C MET A 44 -3.55 -10.68 5.82
N ALA A 45 -3.51 -9.35 5.80
CA ALA A 45 -2.39 -8.57 5.32
C ALA A 45 -2.37 -7.22 6.07
N ASP A 46 -1.24 -6.51 5.97
CA ASP A 46 -1.00 -5.23 6.65
C ASP A 46 -0.99 -4.02 5.69
N GLY A 47 -1.47 -4.18 4.46
CA GLY A 47 -1.34 -3.15 3.43
C GLY A 47 -0.04 -3.22 2.63
N GLY A 48 0.84 -4.17 2.97
CA GLY A 48 1.99 -4.57 2.17
C GLY A 48 1.65 -5.63 1.11
N GLU A 49 2.65 -6.46 0.80
CA GLU A 49 2.56 -7.55 -0.18
C GLU A 49 1.45 -8.55 0.16
N GLY A 50 0.63 -8.91 -0.82
CA GLY A 50 -0.43 -9.91 -0.66
C GLY A 50 -1.76 -9.36 -0.12
N THR A 51 -1.86 -8.05 0.11
CA THR A 51 -3.09 -7.35 0.48
C THR A 51 -4.14 -7.47 -0.63
N VAL A 52 -3.76 -7.24 -1.89
CA VAL A 52 -4.66 -7.33 -3.05
C VAL A 52 -5.25 -8.74 -3.17
N GLN A 53 -4.40 -9.77 -3.07
CA GLN A 53 -4.86 -11.15 -3.14
C GLN A 53 -5.83 -11.47 -2.00
N SER A 54 -5.53 -11.02 -0.78
CA SER A 54 -6.37 -11.26 0.40
C SER A 54 -7.75 -10.59 0.27
N LEU A 55 -7.80 -9.35 -0.23
CA LEU A 55 -9.06 -8.63 -0.46
C LEU A 55 -9.89 -9.25 -1.59
N VAL A 56 -9.24 -9.66 -2.67
CA VAL A 56 -9.90 -10.35 -3.80
C VAL A 56 -10.47 -11.68 -3.36
N ASP A 57 -9.69 -12.51 -2.67
CA ASP A 57 -10.13 -13.80 -2.16
C ASP A 57 -11.29 -13.66 -1.17
N ALA A 58 -11.24 -12.66 -0.29
CA ALA A 58 -12.27 -12.44 0.72
C ALA A 58 -13.59 -11.92 0.14
N SER A 59 -13.53 -11.14 -0.95
CA SER A 59 -14.71 -10.54 -1.59
C SER A 59 -15.28 -11.38 -2.75
N GLY A 60 -14.56 -12.41 -3.20
CA GLY A 60 -14.93 -13.14 -4.42
C GLY A 60 -14.68 -12.35 -5.70
N GLY A 61 -13.72 -11.42 -5.66
CA GLY A 61 -13.32 -10.59 -6.79
C GLY A 61 -12.43 -11.30 -7.81
N ALA A 62 -11.74 -10.51 -8.64
CA ALA A 62 -10.79 -11.00 -9.64
C ALA A 62 -9.49 -10.19 -9.66
N ILE A 63 -8.39 -10.87 -10.00
CA ILE A 63 -7.10 -10.25 -10.29
C ILE A 63 -7.02 -9.91 -11.77
N HIS A 64 -6.58 -8.70 -12.06
CA HIS A 64 -6.35 -8.16 -13.39
C HIS A 64 -4.86 -7.84 -13.55
N GLN A 65 -4.39 -7.89 -14.80
CA GLN A 65 -3.02 -7.55 -15.15
C GLN A 65 -2.98 -6.40 -16.15
N ARG A 66 -1.95 -5.57 -16.07
CA ARG A 66 -1.71 -4.46 -16.98
C ARG A 66 -0.22 -4.26 -17.19
N GLU A 67 0.18 -4.03 -18.43
CA GLU A 67 1.51 -3.51 -18.73
C GLU A 67 1.56 -2.02 -18.38
N VAL A 68 2.49 -1.66 -17.49
CA VAL A 68 2.70 -0.30 -16.99
C VAL A 68 4.19 0.01 -16.92
N SER A 69 4.53 1.27 -16.67
CA SER A 69 5.89 1.74 -16.49
C SER A 69 6.43 1.32 -15.11
N GLY A 70 7.47 0.50 -15.12
CA GLY A 70 8.25 0.13 -13.96
C GLY A 70 9.00 1.33 -13.36
N PRO A 71 9.66 1.13 -12.20
CA PRO A 71 10.29 2.23 -11.47
C PRO A 71 11.43 2.89 -12.25
N LEU A 72 12.07 2.24 -13.23
CA LEU A 72 13.12 2.83 -14.07
C LEU A 72 12.63 3.11 -15.51
N GLY A 73 11.30 3.13 -15.72
CA GLY A 73 10.66 3.43 -17.02
C GLY A 73 10.54 2.25 -17.98
N GLN A 74 11.07 1.07 -17.63
CA GLN A 74 10.86 -0.16 -18.39
C GLN A 74 9.44 -0.68 -18.24
N THR A 75 8.87 -1.34 -19.24
CA THR A 75 7.55 -1.96 -19.10
C THR A 75 7.60 -3.14 -18.13
N VAL A 76 6.62 -3.21 -17.21
CA VAL A 76 6.40 -4.33 -16.28
C VAL A 76 4.94 -4.78 -16.33
N THR A 77 4.69 -6.07 -16.11
CA THR A 77 3.33 -6.59 -15.93
C THR A 77 2.94 -6.44 -14.46
N ALA A 78 2.14 -5.42 -14.17
CA ALA A 78 1.60 -5.18 -12.84
C ALA A 78 0.22 -5.81 -12.67
N GLN A 79 -0.17 -6.06 -11.43
CA GLN A 79 -1.43 -6.66 -11.03
C GLN A 79 -2.22 -5.71 -10.12
N TYR A 80 -3.55 -5.79 -10.22
CA TYR A 80 -4.50 -5.12 -9.34
C TYR A 80 -5.76 -5.98 -9.21
N GLY A 81 -6.52 -5.80 -8.15
CA GLY A 81 -7.75 -6.54 -7.88
C GLY A 81 -8.97 -5.67 -8.11
N ILE A 82 -10.05 -6.27 -8.61
CA ILE A 82 -11.40 -5.72 -8.53
C ILE A 82 -12.18 -6.63 -7.59
N LEU A 83 -12.77 -6.05 -6.54
CA LEU A 83 -13.48 -6.80 -5.51
C LEU A 83 -14.84 -7.27 -6.02
N GLY A 84 -15.47 -8.21 -5.31
CA GLY A 84 -16.73 -8.82 -5.72
C GLY A 84 -17.92 -7.87 -5.88
N ASP A 85 -17.84 -6.63 -5.36
CA ASP A 85 -18.84 -5.59 -5.59
C ASP A 85 -18.75 -4.94 -6.99
N GLY A 86 -17.65 -5.16 -7.72
CA GLY A 86 -17.37 -4.56 -9.03
C GLY A 86 -17.11 -3.05 -9.02
N LEU A 87 -17.08 -2.42 -7.83
CA LEU A 87 -16.95 -0.97 -7.65
C LEU A 87 -15.71 -0.57 -6.86
N THR A 88 -15.11 -1.52 -6.14
CA THR A 88 -13.91 -1.33 -5.33
C THR A 88 -12.72 -2.02 -5.99
N ALA A 89 -11.63 -1.29 -6.21
CA ALA A 89 -10.35 -1.86 -6.63
C ALA A 89 -9.36 -1.90 -5.47
N ALA A 90 -8.48 -2.90 -5.50
CA ALA A 90 -7.33 -3.02 -4.63
C ALA A 90 -6.04 -2.93 -5.46
N ILE A 91 -5.14 -2.03 -5.10
CA ILE A 91 -3.85 -1.82 -5.77
C ILE A 91 -2.73 -2.03 -4.76
N GLU A 92 -1.67 -2.73 -5.16
CA GLU A 92 -0.38 -2.70 -4.47
C GLU A 92 0.59 -1.89 -5.34
N MET A 93 1.05 -0.74 -4.83
CA MET A 93 1.97 0.11 -5.59
C MET A 93 3.25 -0.65 -5.97
N ALA A 94 3.65 -1.61 -5.13
CA ALA A 94 4.84 -2.43 -5.37
C ALA A 94 4.75 -3.21 -6.69
N SER A 95 3.55 -3.56 -7.16
CA SER A 95 3.38 -4.30 -8.41
C SER A 95 3.84 -3.50 -9.64
N ALA A 96 3.80 -2.17 -9.58
CA ALA A 96 4.27 -1.27 -10.64
C ALA A 96 5.58 -0.55 -10.28
N SER A 97 5.78 -0.21 -9.01
CA SER A 97 6.84 0.70 -8.53
C SER A 97 7.62 0.12 -7.33
N GLY A 98 7.63 -1.20 -7.20
CA GLY A 98 8.21 -1.91 -6.06
C GLY A 98 9.71 -2.15 -6.13
N ILE A 99 10.30 -2.36 -4.96
CA ILE A 99 11.72 -2.64 -4.76
C ILE A 99 12.17 -3.95 -5.40
N HIS A 100 11.27 -4.93 -5.56
CA HIS A 100 11.56 -6.20 -6.23
C HIS A 100 11.74 -6.05 -7.74
N LEU A 101 11.35 -4.91 -8.33
CA LEU A 101 11.52 -4.59 -9.76
C LEU A 101 12.88 -3.93 -10.06
N VAL A 102 13.73 -3.76 -9.05
CA VAL A 102 15.09 -3.21 -9.19
C VAL A 102 16.11 -4.13 -8.53
N THR A 103 17.33 -4.13 -9.06
CA THR A 103 18.47 -4.86 -8.50
C THR A 103 19.26 -3.97 -7.55
N LYS A 104 20.23 -4.55 -6.81
CA LYS A 104 21.12 -3.77 -5.93
C LYS A 104 21.95 -2.73 -6.70
N GLU A 105 22.25 -3.01 -7.96
CA GLU A 105 23.05 -2.17 -8.86
C GLU A 105 22.21 -1.08 -9.53
N THR A 106 20.91 -1.32 -9.73
CA THR A 106 20.01 -0.43 -10.46
C THR A 106 19.09 0.39 -9.56
N ARG A 107 18.97 0.03 -8.27
CA ARG A 107 18.19 0.80 -7.30
C ARG A 107 18.81 2.17 -7.06
N ASN A 108 18.17 3.21 -7.60
CA ASN A 108 18.58 4.60 -7.42
C ASN A 108 17.35 5.49 -7.21
N PRO A 109 17.09 5.96 -5.98
CA PRO A 109 15.89 6.74 -5.65
C PRO A 109 15.85 8.14 -6.28
N LEU A 110 16.95 8.61 -6.88
CA LEU A 110 16.95 9.86 -7.66
C LEU A 110 16.16 9.72 -8.97
N HIS A 111 16.10 8.52 -9.54
CA HIS A 111 15.53 8.28 -10.87
C HIS A 111 14.25 7.44 -10.85
N THR A 112 13.99 6.74 -9.75
CA THR A 112 12.85 5.83 -9.70
C THR A 112 11.52 6.57 -9.58
N THR A 113 10.53 6.14 -10.37
CA THR A 113 9.26 6.83 -10.54
C THR A 113 8.05 5.99 -10.11
N THR A 114 7.03 6.67 -9.59
CA THR A 114 5.71 6.11 -9.28
C THR A 114 4.74 6.12 -10.47
N TYR A 115 5.20 6.44 -11.69
CA TYR A 115 4.34 6.58 -12.87
C TYR A 115 3.44 5.37 -13.13
N GLY A 116 3.98 4.14 -13.08
CA GLY A 116 3.16 2.94 -13.27
C GLY A 116 2.08 2.74 -12.20
N THR A 117 2.27 3.26 -10.99
CA THR A 117 1.20 3.26 -9.97
C THR A 117 0.03 4.14 -10.41
N GLY A 118 0.30 5.31 -11.00
CA GLY A 118 -0.74 6.16 -11.59
C GLY A 118 -1.42 5.51 -12.80
N GLU A 119 -0.69 4.73 -13.61
CA GLU A 119 -1.28 3.94 -14.70
C GLU A 119 -2.24 2.85 -14.20
N LEU A 120 -1.95 2.20 -13.07
CA LEU A 120 -2.88 1.27 -12.42
C LEU A 120 -4.14 1.98 -11.91
N ILE A 121 -3.98 3.15 -11.29
CA ILE A 121 -5.12 3.98 -10.86
C ILE A 121 -5.98 4.32 -12.08
N ARG A 122 -5.38 4.82 -13.17
CA ARG A 122 -6.08 5.13 -14.41
C ARG A 122 -6.83 3.92 -14.98
N ALA A 123 -6.21 2.74 -14.98
CA ALA A 123 -6.87 1.51 -15.42
C ALA A 123 -8.10 1.14 -14.57
N CYS A 124 -8.10 1.47 -13.28
CA CYS A 124 -9.27 1.33 -12.42
C CYS A 124 -10.35 2.38 -12.77
N LEU A 125 -9.97 3.64 -12.98
CA LEU A 125 -10.89 4.70 -13.39
C LEU A 125 -11.58 4.38 -14.73
N ASP A 126 -10.86 3.78 -15.68
CA ASP A 126 -11.39 3.37 -16.98
C ASP A 126 -12.44 2.25 -16.87
N GLN A 127 -12.47 1.53 -15.75
CA GLN A 127 -13.48 0.51 -15.43
C GLN A 127 -14.63 1.06 -14.59
N GLY A 128 -14.67 2.37 -14.32
CA GLY A 128 -15.74 3.00 -13.54
C GLY A 128 -15.68 2.73 -12.04
N ILE A 129 -14.52 2.29 -11.54
CA ILE A 129 -14.27 2.08 -10.11
C ILE A 129 -14.53 3.36 -9.33
N ARG A 130 -15.17 3.22 -8.16
CA ARG A 130 -15.56 4.33 -7.28
C ARG A 130 -14.81 4.35 -5.95
N LYS A 131 -14.13 3.25 -5.62
CA LYS A 131 -13.29 3.13 -4.43
C LYS A 131 -11.98 2.43 -4.76
N ILE A 132 -10.86 2.98 -4.31
CA ILE A 132 -9.54 2.40 -4.48
C ILE A 132 -8.89 2.22 -3.11
N ILE A 133 -8.61 0.97 -2.76
CA ILE A 133 -7.76 0.61 -1.63
C ILE A 133 -6.34 0.45 -2.17
N ILE A 134 -5.39 1.21 -1.65
CA ILE A 134 -4.01 1.15 -2.13
C ILE A 134 -3.03 0.81 -1.00
N GLY A 135 -2.35 -0.32 -1.17
CA GLY A 135 -1.18 -0.70 -0.38
C GLY A 135 0.06 -0.01 -0.90
N ILE A 136 0.74 0.75 -0.04
CA ILE A 136 1.96 1.50 -0.39
C ILE A 136 3.24 0.92 0.23
N GLY A 137 3.22 -0.33 0.68
CA GLY A 137 4.42 -1.04 1.10
C GLY A 137 5.38 -1.33 -0.06
N GLY A 138 6.67 -1.55 0.25
CA GLY A 138 7.62 -2.15 -0.70
C GLY A 138 8.08 -1.27 -1.87
N SER A 139 7.98 0.06 -1.78
CA SER A 139 8.36 0.99 -2.86
C SER A 139 9.87 1.01 -3.18
N ALA A 140 10.23 1.15 -4.47
CA ALA A 140 11.58 1.51 -4.92
C ALA A 140 11.84 3.04 -4.93
N THR A 141 10.79 3.84 -4.85
CA THR A 141 10.75 5.25 -5.27
C THR A 141 10.99 6.24 -4.13
N ASN A 142 11.43 7.46 -4.46
CA ASN A 142 11.49 8.61 -3.53
C ASN A 142 11.14 9.92 -4.25
N ASP A 143 10.08 9.90 -5.05
CA ASP A 143 9.68 10.97 -5.97
C ASP A 143 8.50 11.82 -5.46
N GLY A 144 8.08 11.66 -4.20
CA GLY A 144 6.96 12.42 -3.64
C GLY A 144 5.59 12.06 -4.23
N GLY A 145 5.49 10.97 -4.99
CA GLY A 145 4.29 10.61 -5.74
C GLY A 145 4.08 11.45 -7.02
N THR A 146 5.08 12.22 -7.45
CA THR A 146 4.96 13.06 -8.66
C THR A 146 4.79 12.24 -9.93
N GLY A 147 5.45 11.08 -10.05
CA GLY A 147 5.23 10.17 -11.17
C GLY A 147 3.78 9.67 -11.26
N MET A 148 3.20 9.26 -10.14
CA MET A 148 1.79 8.86 -10.07
C MET A 148 0.86 10.00 -10.51
N ALA A 149 1.10 11.22 -10.02
CA ALA A 149 0.28 12.38 -10.39
C ALA A 149 0.43 12.74 -11.87
N GLU A 150 1.64 12.64 -12.43
CA GLU A 150 1.93 12.82 -13.86
C GLU A 150 1.15 11.82 -14.70
N ALA A 151 1.17 10.54 -14.33
CA ALA A 151 0.36 9.49 -14.94
C ALA A 151 -1.15 9.68 -14.76
N LEU A 152 -1.59 10.65 -13.96
CA LEU A 152 -2.99 11.04 -13.81
C LEU A 152 -3.30 12.43 -14.40
N GLY A 153 -2.32 13.07 -15.03
CA GLY A 153 -2.49 14.30 -15.81
C GLY A 153 -1.97 15.59 -15.16
N ALA A 154 -1.33 15.51 -13.99
CA ALA A 154 -0.58 16.65 -13.46
C ALA A 154 0.71 16.89 -14.27
N THR A 155 1.18 18.13 -14.31
CA THR A 155 2.46 18.49 -14.93
C THR A 155 3.33 19.23 -13.92
N PHE A 156 4.60 18.86 -13.85
CA PHE A 156 5.59 19.45 -12.95
C PHE A 156 6.63 20.19 -13.79
N LEU A 157 6.70 21.51 -13.64
CA LEU A 157 7.48 22.38 -14.51
C LEU A 157 8.59 23.10 -13.74
N ASP A 158 9.74 23.28 -14.40
CA ASP A 158 10.81 24.14 -13.94
C ASP A 158 10.51 25.63 -14.18
N ALA A 159 11.45 26.51 -13.79
CA ALA A 159 11.32 27.95 -13.95
C ALA A 159 11.33 28.42 -15.43
N GLN A 160 11.67 27.55 -16.38
CA GLN A 160 11.62 27.79 -17.82
C GLN A 160 10.35 27.21 -18.46
N GLY A 161 9.45 26.62 -17.66
CA GLY A 161 8.24 25.98 -18.13
C GLY A 161 8.48 24.64 -18.82
N GLN A 162 9.63 23.99 -18.57
CA GLN A 162 9.92 22.66 -19.10
C GLN A 162 9.51 21.57 -18.09
N PRO A 163 9.01 20.40 -18.55
CA PRO A 163 8.72 19.28 -17.68
C PRO A 163 9.97 18.78 -16.94
N LEU A 164 9.83 18.51 -15.65
CA LEU A 164 10.89 17.89 -14.86
C LEU A 164 11.13 16.44 -15.29
N ALA A 165 12.38 16.00 -15.14
CA ALA A 165 12.71 14.57 -15.22
C ALA A 165 12.01 13.81 -14.09
N ARG A 166 11.53 12.60 -14.38
CA ARG A 166 10.92 11.72 -13.39
C ARG A 166 11.92 11.28 -12.31
N GLY A 167 11.39 11.05 -11.11
CA GLY A 167 12.15 10.63 -9.93
C GLY A 167 12.33 11.76 -8.91
N GLY A 168 12.94 11.44 -7.77
CA GLY A 168 13.16 12.42 -6.71
C GLY A 168 14.28 13.43 -6.97
N GLY A 169 15.13 13.17 -7.96
CA GLY A 169 16.38 13.91 -8.17
C GLY A 169 16.21 15.33 -8.71
N ALA A 170 15.17 15.59 -9.49
CA ALA A 170 14.93 16.89 -10.13
C ALA A 170 13.91 17.78 -9.40
N LEU A 171 13.40 17.34 -8.24
CA LEU A 171 12.36 18.07 -7.53
C LEU A 171 12.84 19.41 -6.95
N ASP A 172 14.15 19.65 -6.82
CA ASP A 172 14.71 20.96 -6.47
C ASP A 172 14.43 22.04 -7.53
N GLN A 173 14.24 21.63 -8.78
CA GLN A 173 13.99 22.54 -9.90
C GLN A 173 12.51 22.90 -10.04
N LEU A 174 11.62 22.29 -9.25
CA LEU A 174 10.18 22.49 -9.36
C LEU A 174 9.80 23.95 -9.12
N ALA A 175 9.22 24.60 -10.13
CA ALA A 175 8.72 25.96 -10.02
C ALA A 175 7.20 26.03 -10.09
N HIS A 176 6.55 25.13 -10.85
CA HIS A 176 5.10 25.16 -11.04
C HIS A 176 4.49 23.76 -11.13
N ILE A 177 3.33 23.58 -10.50
CA ILE A 177 2.50 22.39 -10.59
C ILE A 177 1.22 22.77 -11.32
N ASP A 178 1.04 22.25 -12.52
CA ASP A 178 -0.21 22.38 -13.28
C ASP A 178 -1.07 21.14 -13.06
N VAL A 179 -2.24 21.33 -12.45
CA VAL A 179 -3.24 20.28 -12.20
C VAL A 179 -4.46 20.38 -13.11
N SER A 180 -4.44 21.27 -14.10
CA SER A 180 -5.57 21.46 -15.03
C SER A 180 -5.87 20.23 -15.89
N GLY A 181 -4.86 19.40 -16.14
CA GLY A 181 -4.98 18.12 -16.85
C GLY A 181 -5.27 16.92 -15.96
N LEU A 182 -5.36 17.10 -14.64
CA LEU A 182 -5.60 16.01 -13.70
C LEU A 182 -6.96 15.37 -13.96
N ASP A 183 -7.01 14.03 -13.99
CA ASP A 183 -8.21 13.26 -14.30
C ASP A 183 -9.38 13.63 -13.37
N GLU A 184 -10.44 14.23 -13.94
CA GLU A 184 -11.58 14.75 -13.19
C GLU A 184 -12.29 13.68 -12.35
N ARG A 185 -12.22 12.40 -12.77
CA ARG A 185 -12.83 11.27 -12.08
C ARG A 185 -12.25 11.06 -10.69
N LEU A 186 -11.03 11.54 -10.42
CA LEU A 186 -10.40 11.45 -9.10
C LEU A 186 -11.20 12.14 -8.00
N GLN A 187 -12.06 13.11 -8.34
CA GLN A 187 -12.94 13.78 -7.36
C GLN A 187 -14.08 12.87 -6.87
N ASP A 188 -14.51 11.93 -7.72
CA ASP A 188 -15.63 11.02 -7.44
C ASP A 188 -15.19 9.66 -6.86
N VAL A 189 -13.88 9.48 -6.64
CA VAL A 189 -13.31 8.22 -6.16
C VAL A 189 -12.84 8.36 -4.73
N GLU A 190 -13.29 7.44 -3.88
CA GLU A 190 -12.80 7.30 -2.51
C GLU A 190 -11.46 6.56 -2.53
N PHE A 191 -10.42 7.17 -1.97
CA PHE A 191 -9.10 6.54 -1.85
C PHE A 191 -8.81 6.18 -0.39
N ILE A 192 -8.54 4.90 -0.13
CA ILE A 192 -8.09 4.41 1.18
C ILE A 192 -6.67 3.90 1.03
N VAL A 193 -5.73 4.55 1.69
CA VAL A 193 -4.32 4.19 1.64
C VAL A 193 -3.96 3.39 2.88
N ALA A 194 -3.48 2.17 2.69
CA ALA A 194 -2.96 1.34 3.77
C ALA A 194 -1.56 1.83 4.15
N CYS A 195 -1.46 2.47 5.32
CA CYS A 195 -0.25 3.10 5.83
C CYS A 195 -0.07 2.81 7.32
N ASP A 196 0.91 1.97 7.65
CA ASP A 196 1.20 1.58 9.04
C ASP A 196 2.31 2.40 9.70
N VAL A 197 2.92 3.32 8.94
CA VAL A 197 3.97 4.21 9.43
C VAL A 197 3.44 5.63 9.61
N THR A 198 3.99 6.35 10.59
CA THR A 198 3.62 7.74 10.88
C THR A 198 4.66 8.75 10.42
N ASN A 199 5.69 8.30 9.71
CA ASN A 199 6.79 9.13 9.23
C ASN A 199 6.26 10.32 8.39
N PRO A 200 6.64 11.57 8.71
CA PRO A 200 6.30 12.75 7.90
C PRO A 200 7.04 12.73 6.56
N LEU A 201 6.76 13.69 5.68
CA LEU A 201 7.42 13.73 4.37
C LEU A 201 8.93 14.00 4.49
N CYS A 202 9.32 14.96 5.34
CA CYS A 202 10.68 15.49 5.45
C CYS A 202 11.22 15.42 6.89
N GLY A 203 12.52 15.72 7.05
CA GLY A 203 13.17 15.85 8.35
C GLY A 203 13.76 14.53 8.87
N GLU A 204 14.22 14.52 10.12
CA GLU A 204 14.98 13.38 10.70
C GLU A 204 14.21 12.05 10.63
N HIS A 205 12.89 12.11 10.73
CA HIS A 205 11.99 10.95 10.60
C HIS A 205 11.29 10.88 9.23
N GLY A 206 11.75 11.66 8.26
CA GLY A 206 11.14 11.80 6.94
C GLY A 206 11.41 10.63 5.99
N ALA A 207 10.76 10.69 4.82
CA ALA A 207 10.81 9.63 3.81
C ALA A 207 12.24 9.25 3.41
N SER A 208 13.03 10.25 3.04
CA SER A 208 14.39 10.09 2.53
C SER A 208 15.33 9.57 3.61
N ARG A 209 15.24 10.09 4.84
CA ARG A 209 16.12 9.72 5.96
C ARG A 209 15.90 8.30 6.42
N VAL A 210 14.64 7.89 6.57
CA VAL A 210 14.28 6.60 7.17
C VAL A 210 14.26 5.49 6.13
N PHE A 211 13.67 5.72 4.95
CA PHE A 211 13.44 4.68 3.94
C PHE A 211 14.33 4.82 2.69
N GLY A 212 15.06 5.92 2.52
CA GLY A 212 16.00 6.09 1.40
C GLY A 212 17.12 5.03 1.35
N PRO A 213 17.80 4.69 2.47
CA PRO A 213 18.93 3.76 2.45
C PRO A 213 18.59 2.37 1.92
N GLN A 214 17.43 1.80 2.30
CA GLN A 214 16.99 0.50 1.78
C GLN A 214 16.67 0.52 0.27
N LYS A 215 16.38 1.70 -0.29
CA LYS A 215 16.14 1.94 -1.72
C LYS A 215 17.42 2.25 -2.51
N GLY A 216 18.58 2.27 -1.85
CA GLY A 216 19.87 2.53 -2.49
C GLY A 216 20.40 3.96 -2.34
N ALA A 217 19.77 4.82 -1.53
CA ALA A 217 20.28 6.16 -1.29
C ALA A 217 21.59 6.12 -0.48
N THR A 218 22.65 6.77 -0.98
CA THR A 218 23.83 7.10 -0.17
C THR A 218 23.52 8.22 0.82
N PRO A 219 24.36 8.47 1.84
CA PRO A 219 24.15 9.59 2.78
C PRO A 219 23.95 10.95 2.08
N GLU A 220 24.66 11.20 0.98
CA GLU A 220 24.55 12.41 0.16
C GLU A 220 23.21 12.45 -0.59
N MET A 221 22.81 11.33 -1.20
CA MET A 221 21.51 11.22 -1.85
C MET A 221 20.37 11.44 -0.85
N VAL A 222 20.50 10.94 0.37
CA VAL A 222 19.50 11.13 1.43
C VAL A 222 19.36 12.62 1.75
N GLN A 223 20.46 13.37 1.88
CA GLN A 223 20.43 14.82 2.10
C GLN A 223 19.76 15.57 0.94
N LEU A 224 20.13 15.23 -0.29
CA LEU A 224 19.56 15.80 -1.50
C LEU A 224 18.06 15.53 -1.59
N LEU A 225 17.64 14.27 -1.48
CA LEU A 225 16.24 13.87 -1.59
C LEU A 225 15.36 14.48 -0.49
N ASP A 226 15.86 14.63 0.74
CA ASP A 226 15.15 15.30 1.84
C ASP A 226 14.93 16.79 1.54
N ALA A 227 15.97 17.49 1.02
CA ALA A 227 15.87 18.88 0.60
C ALA A 227 14.91 19.05 -0.59
N ASN A 228 14.98 18.15 -1.56
CA ASN A 228 14.12 18.10 -2.73
C ASN A 228 12.64 17.91 -2.35
N LEU A 229 12.35 16.98 -1.44
CA LEU A 229 10.99 16.79 -0.91
C LEU A 229 10.53 18.00 -0.09
N SER A 230 11.44 18.66 0.63
CA SER A 230 11.13 19.89 1.37
C SER A 230 10.71 21.01 0.42
N HIS A 231 11.45 21.21 -0.66
CA HIS A 231 11.11 22.17 -1.71
C HIS A 231 9.79 21.84 -2.40
N PHE A 232 9.57 20.58 -2.75
CA PHE A 232 8.28 20.10 -3.26
C PHE A 232 7.13 20.46 -2.31
N ALA A 233 7.29 20.22 -1.00
CA ALA A 233 6.28 20.58 0.00
C ALA A 233 6.01 22.10 0.05
N ASP A 234 7.04 22.94 -0.09
CA ASP A 234 6.87 24.40 -0.12
C ASP A 234 6.06 24.85 -1.35
N VAL A 235 6.37 24.30 -2.53
CA VAL A 235 5.64 24.62 -3.76
C VAL A 235 4.18 24.18 -3.67
N VAL A 236 3.92 22.97 -3.16
CA VAL A 236 2.56 22.46 -2.93
C VAL A 236 1.79 23.37 -1.96
N LYS A 237 2.42 23.78 -0.87
CA LYS A 237 1.79 24.70 0.10
C LYS A 237 1.46 26.05 -0.53
N GLN A 238 2.37 26.59 -1.33
CA GLN A 238 2.19 27.89 -2.00
C GLN A 238 1.12 27.85 -3.10
N GLN A 239 1.10 26.81 -3.94
CA GLN A 239 0.24 26.77 -5.15
C GLN A 239 -1.09 26.06 -4.92
N LEU A 240 -1.10 25.00 -4.12
CA LEU A 240 -2.28 24.16 -3.89
C LEU A 240 -2.89 24.37 -2.50
N ASN A 241 -2.29 25.22 -1.66
CA ASN A 241 -2.74 25.51 -0.30
C ASN A 241 -2.89 24.25 0.58
N LYS A 242 -2.00 23.27 0.39
CA LYS A 242 -1.94 22.02 1.16
C LYS A 242 -0.62 21.94 1.95
N ASP A 243 -0.71 21.90 3.27
CA ASP A 243 0.46 21.71 4.13
C ASP A 243 0.65 20.22 4.44
N ILE A 244 1.56 19.57 3.72
CA ILE A 244 1.75 18.11 3.76
C ILE A 244 3.05 17.68 4.44
N ARG A 245 3.90 18.63 4.82
CA ARG A 245 5.28 18.36 5.24
C ARG A 245 5.31 17.45 6.48
N ASP A 246 4.49 17.79 7.46
CA ASP A 246 4.47 17.16 8.79
C ASP A 246 3.27 16.21 8.98
N VAL A 247 2.50 15.93 7.93
CA VAL A 247 1.34 15.05 8.02
C VAL A 247 1.82 13.62 8.32
N PRO A 248 1.33 12.97 9.41
CA PRO A 248 1.72 11.61 9.73
C PRO A 248 1.42 10.65 8.58
N GLY A 249 2.43 9.89 8.15
CA GLY A 249 2.33 8.93 7.05
C GLY A 249 2.54 9.54 5.66
N ALA A 250 2.70 10.86 5.54
CA ALA A 250 3.02 11.51 4.26
C ALA A 250 4.34 11.02 3.66
N GLY A 251 5.30 10.60 4.49
CA GLY A 251 6.58 10.05 4.04
C GLY A 251 6.54 8.59 3.58
N ALA A 252 5.42 7.91 3.75
CA ALA A 252 5.28 6.53 3.32
C ALA A 252 5.54 6.39 1.81
N ALA A 253 6.17 5.27 1.42
CA ALA A 253 6.58 4.99 0.04
C ALA A 253 7.40 6.10 -0.64
N GLY A 254 8.29 6.77 0.10
CA GLY A 254 9.15 7.80 -0.51
C GLY A 254 8.37 9.08 -0.87
N GLY A 255 7.31 9.35 -0.11
CA GLY A 255 6.43 10.50 -0.33
C GLY A 255 5.21 10.23 -1.21
N LEU A 256 4.99 9.00 -1.70
CA LEU A 256 3.74 8.64 -2.38
C LEU A 256 2.52 8.85 -1.48
N GLY A 257 2.66 8.62 -0.16
CA GLY A 257 1.62 8.97 0.82
C GLY A 257 1.21 10.45 0.71
N ALA A 258 2.18 11.37 0.65
CA ALA A 258 1.92 12.78 0.39
C ALA A 258 1.27 12.99 -0.98
N GLY A 259 1.81 12.39 -2.05
CA GLY A 259 1.24 12.50 -3.40
C GLY A 259 -0.24 12.12 -3.47
N LEU A 260 -0.64 11.02 -2.83
CA LEU A 260 -2.05 10.61 -2.74
C LEU A 260 -2.90 11.65 -2.00
N LEU A 261 -2.42 12.22 -0.89
CA LEU A 261 -3.13 13.28 -0.15
C LEU A 261 -3.24 14.61 -0.94
N ILE A 262 -2.24 14.90 -1.77
CA ILE A 262 -2.18 16.14 -2.55
C ILE A 262 -3.08 16.06 -3.78
N PHE A 263 -3.04 14.95 -4.52
CA PHE A 263 -3.65 14.86 -5.84
C PHE A 263 -4.96 14.06 -5.87
N THR A 264 -5.37 13.48 -4.75
CA THR A 264 -6.65 12.74 -4.63
C THR A 264 -7.39 13.13 -3.34
N GLN A 265 -8.53 12.46 -3.08
CA GLN A 265 -9.27 12.55 -1.81
C GLN A 265 -8.87 11.44 -0.82
N ALA A 266 -7.60 11.02 -0.85
CA ALA A 266 -7.10 9.91 -0.04
C ALA A 266 -7.21 10.16 1.46
N VAL A 267 -7.52 9.09 2.18
CA VAL A 267 -7.33 8.99 3.63
C VAL A 267 -6.33 7.89 3.95
N LEU A 268 -5.42 8.17 4.88
CA LEU A 268 -4.50 7.16 5.40
C LEU A 268 -5.21 6.36 6.51
N ARG A 269 -5.19 5.04 6.42
CA ARG A 269 -5.70 4.13 7.44
C ARG A 269 -4.68 3.02 7.68
N LYS A 270 -4.69 2.44 8.89
CA LYS A 270 -3.87 1.26 9.18
C LYS A 270 -4.31 0.11 8.29
N GLY A 271 -3.37 -0.58 7.65
CA GLY A 271 -3.69 -1.63 6.69
C GLY A 271 -4.47 -2.77 7.34
N ILE A 272 -4.14 -3.11 8.58
CA ILE A 272 -4.85 -4.12 9.34
C ILE A 272 -6.34 -3.79 9.55
N GLU A 273 -6.69 -2.51 9.77
CA GLU A 273 -8.09 -2.11 9.95
C GLU A 273 -8.88 -2.27 8.66
N ILE A 274 -8.27 -1.97 7.51
CA ILE A 274 -8.86 -2.16 6.19
C ILE A 274 -9.12 -3.65 5.96
N VAL A 275 -8.12 -4.51 6.19
CA VAL A 275 -8.30 -5.95 5.95
C VAL A 275 -9.35 -6.55 6.89
N ILE A 276 -9.39 -6.16 8.17
CA ILE A 276 -10.43 -6.62 9.11
C ILE A 276 -11.84 -6.26 8.61
N GLU A 277 -12.01 -5.06 8.06
CA GLU A 277 -13.28 -4.57 7.52
C GLU A 277 -13.71 -5.37 6.29
N TYR A 278 -12.84 -5.51 5.29
CA TYR A 278 -13.18 -6.15 4.01
C TYR A 278 -13.20 -7.68 4.05
N THR A 279 -12.57 -8.29 5.05
CA THR A 279 -12.64 -9.73 5.26
C THR A 279 -13.89 -10.17 6.03
N SER A 280 -14.72 -9.21 6.49
CA SER A 280 -15.80 -9.43 7.45
C SER A 280 -15.33 -10.22 8.68
N LEU A 281 -14.07 -10.03 9.09
CA LEU A 281 -13.48 -10.82 10.19
C LEU A 281 -14.30 -10.67 11.47
N ARG A 282 -14.78 -9.45 11.77
CA ARG A 282 -15.63 -9.18 12.95
C ARG A 282 -16.93 -9.99 12.93
N GLU A 283 -17.57 -10.10 11.76
CA GLU A 283 -18.82 -10.86 11.60
C GLU A 283 -18.58 -12.37 11.70
N LYS A 284 -17.48 -12.85 11.09
CA LYS A 284 -17.03 -14.26 11.18
C LYS A 284 -16.65 -14.66 12.61
N LEU A 285 -16.39 -13.67 13.46
CA LEU A 285 -16.05 -13.84 14.87
C LEU A 285 -17.20 -13.48 15.83
N VAL A 286 -18.45 -13.33 15.39
CA VAL A 286 -19.61 -12.98 16.27
C VAL A 286 -19.83 -13.97 17.45
N HIS A 287 -19.13 -15.11 17.46
CA HIS A 287 -19.10 -16.06 18.58
C HIS A 287 -17.80 -16.05 19.40
N ALA A 288 -16.85 -15.15 19.09
CA ALA A 288 -15.59 -14.91 19.78
C ALA A 288 -15.60 -13.51 20.38
N ASP A 289 -15.13 -13.39 21.62
CA ASP A 289 -14.83 -12.08 22.20
C ASP A 289 -13.54 -11.53 21.57
N VAL A 290 -13.69 -10.90 20.40
CA VAL A 290 -12.58 -10.52 19.50
C VAL A 290 -11.61 -9.58 20.20
N GLU A 291 -12.10 -8.60 20.97
CA GLU A 291 -11.20 -7.69 21.69
C GLU A 291 -10.40 -8.42 22.79
N GLN A 292 -11.03 -9.38 23.47
CA GLN A 292 -10.36 -10.19 24.48
C GLN A 292 -9.33 -11.13 23.83
N LEU A 293 -9.67 -11.83 22.76
CA LEU A 293 -8.73 -12.70 22.03
C LEU A 293 -7.65 -11.92 21.29
N LEU A 294 -7.93 -10.67 20.88
CA LEU A 294 -6.94 -9.76 20.31
C LEU A 294 -5.88 -9.35 21.35
N ARG A 295 -6.30 -9.14 22.62
CA ARG A 295 -5.46 -8.78 23.77
C ARG A 295 -4.79 -9.96 24.49
N GLU A 296 -5.47 -11.10 24.62
CA GLU A 296 -5.06 -12.29 25.41
C GLU A 296 -4.48 -13.43 24.57
N GLY A 297 -4.42 -13.28 23.24
CA GLY A 297 -3.73 -14.25 22.36
C GLY A 297 -2.29 -14.46 22.83
N PRO A 298 -1.70 -15.66 22.64
CA PRO A 298 -0.42 -16.01 23.23
C PRO A 298 0.67 -14.99 22.88
N GLU A 299 1.21 -14.31 23.90
CA GLU A 299 2.36 -13.40 23.79
C GLU A 299 3.64 -14.11 23.30
N ASN A 300 3.64 -15.45 23.30
CA ASN A 300 4.81 -16.31 23.14
C ASN A 300 4.90 -17.04 21.78
N VAL A 301 4.53 -16.38 20.67
CA VAL A 301 5.14 -16.69 19.37
C VAL A 301 6.19 -15.61 19.13
N GLU A 302 7.37 -15.79 19.74
CA GLU A 302 8.48 -14.87 19.60
C GLU A 302 8.82 -14.62 18.12
N ARG A 303 8.59 -13.38 17.67
CA ARG A 303 9.38 -12.66 16.67
C ARG A 303 9.70 -13.36 15.35
N THR A 304 8.76 -14.13 14.80
CA THR A 304 8.89 -14.57 13.41
C THR A 304 7.63 -14.17 12.66
N THR A 305 7.74 -13.10 11.86
CA THR A 305 6.74 -12.44 11.00
C THR A 305 5.77 -11.51 11.72
N GLU A 306 5.93 -10.22 11.47
CA GLU A 306 5.44 -9.11 12.31
C GLU A 306 3.98 -8.73 12.06
N ASN A 307 3.12 -9.61 11.52
CA ASN A 307 1.67 -9.37 11.44
C ASN A 307 0.89 -10.70 11.46
N ILE A 308 -0.39 -10.62 11.83
CA ILE A 308 -1.10 -11.52 12.76
C ILE A 308 -1.22 -12.99 12.32
N ALA A 309 -0.75 -13.95 13.13
CA ALA A 309 -1.19 -15.36 13.10
C ALA A 309 -2.10 -15.67 14.30
N ARG A 310 -3.41 -15.84 14.08
CA ARG A 310 -4.37 -16.22 15.15
C ARG A 310 -5.19 -17.44 14.74
N VAL A 311 -5.20 -18.45 15.62
CA VAL A 311 -6.17 -19.55 15.62
C VAL A 311 -7.18 -19.24 16.71
N LEU A 312 -8.40 -18.91 16.34
CA LEU A 312 -9.48 -18.68 17.31
C LEU A 312 -10.39 -19.91 17.34
N LYS A 313 -10.45 -20.58 18.50
CA LYS A 313 -11.38 -21.69 18.75
C LYS A 313 -12.71 -21.11 19.25
N LEU A 314 -13.76 -21.24 18.46
CA LEU A 314 -15.11 -20.87 18.87
C LEU A 314 -15.76 -22.09 19.56
N GLY A 315 -15.91 -21.99 20.88
CA GLY A 315 -16.62 -22.97 21.70
C GLY A 315 -18.06 -22.51 21.96
N LEU A 316 -18.97 -23.48 22.03
CA LEU A 316 -20.39 -23.28 22.35
C LEU A 316 -20.57 -22.42 23.62
N ILE A 317 -21.15 -21.23 23.49
CA ILE A 317 -21.83 -20.57 24.60
C ILE A 317 -23.32 -20.85 24.38
N SER A 318 -23.92 -21.53 25.36
CA SER A 318 -25.34 -21.88 25.47
C SER A 318 -26.26 -20.68 25.33
#